data_AF-A0A819IBV9-F1
#
_entry.id   AF-A0A819IBV9-F1
#
_cell.length_a   1.000
_cell.length_b   1.000
_cell.length_c   1.000
_cell.angle_alpha   90.00
_cell.angle_beta   90.00
_cell.angle_gamma   90.00
#
_symmetry.space_group_name_H-M   'P 1'
#
loop_
_entity.id
_entity.type
_entity.pdbx_description
1 polymer ?
#
loop_
_entity_poly.entity_id
_entity_poly.type
_entity_poly.pdbx_seq_one_letter_code
_entity_poly.pdbx_strand_id
1 'polypeptide(L)'
;SIPDTIGDKICPCGRMIRRHSFIGDSVETKEAKKGNTEFRPPHVFFDMRHSTAVPVNVFGTLQPSGCKFLRIDARLPIKDLFGLILDDSERQKPTFILSIYGAAKYFTMPERLKNEFIRGVIDAGTAASK
;
A
#
# COMPACT_ATOMS: atom_id res chain seq x y z
N SER A 1 -8.70 1.98 34.51
CA SER A 1 -8.16 2.93 33.52
C SER A 1 -6.78 2.45 33.11
N ILE A 2 -6.61 2.04 31.86
CA ILE A 2 -5.30 1.65 31.33
C ILE A 2 -4.52 2.97 31.13
N PRO A 3 -3.28 3.11 31.62
CA PRO A 3 -2.54 4.36 31.50
C PRO A 3 -2.30 4.67 30.02
N ASP A 4 -2.60 5.92 29.61
CA ASP A 4 -2.33 6.45 28.28
C ASP A 4 -0.82 6.52 28.04
N THR A 5 -0.24 5.43 27.57
CA THR A 5 1.17 5.41 27.17
C THR A 5 1.32 6.20 25.86
N ILE A 6 2.39 7.00 25.76
CA ILE A 6 2.69 7.84 24.58
C ILE A 6 2.74 7.00 23.29
N GLY A 7 3.00 5.69 23.38
CA GLY A 7 3.04 4.76 22.25
C GLY A 7 1.72 4.60 21.48
N ASP A 8 0.58 4.84 22.13
CA ASP A 8 -0.76 4.75 21.52
C ASP A 8 -1.22 6.05 20.87
N LYS A 9 -0.45 7.15 21.01
CA LYS A 9 -0.73 8.40 20.32
C LYS A 9 -0.47 8.27 18.82
N ILE A 10 -1.22 9.03 18.04
CA ILE A 10 -1.05 9.16 16.59
C ILE A 10 0.07 10.17 16.33
N CYS A 11 1.09 9.75 15.56
CA CYS A 11 2.14 10.62 15.07
C CYS A 11 1.58 11.58 14.00
N PRO A 12 2.17 12.78 13.80
CA PRO A 12 1.79 13.67 12.70
C PRO A 12 1.75 13.01 11.31
N CYS A 13 2.44 11.90 11.09
CA CYS A 13 2.38 11.12 9.85
C CYS A 13 1.14 10.19 9.74
N GLY A 14 0.23 10.19 10.72
CA GLY A 14 -1.00 9.39 10.73
C GLY A 14 -0.82 7.93 11.19
N ARG A 15 0.39 7.51 11.59
CA ARG A 15 0.64 6.16 12.15
C ARG A 15 0.77 6.21 13.67
N MET A 16 0.43 5.11 14.33
CA MET A 16 0.70 4.94 15.77
C MET A 16 2.21 5.03 16.03
N ILE A 17 2.59 5.79 17.06
CA ILE A 17 4.01 6.02 17.38
C ILE A 17 4.76 4.69 17.58
N ARG A 18 4.17 3.71 18.29
CA ARG A 18 4.77 2.37 18.47
C ARG A 18 5.03 1.57 17.18
N ARG A 19 4.33 1.90 16.09
CA ARG A 19 4.46 1.22 14.78
C ARG A 19 5.50 1.84 13.85
N HIS A 20 6.30 2.78 14.34
CA HIS A 20 7.42 3.30 13.55
C HIS A 20 8.58 2.31 13.54
N SER A 21 9.36 2.34 12.47
CA SER A 21 10.67 1.68 12.36
C SER A 21 11.66 2.70 11.84
N PHE A 22 12.79 2.85 12.52
CA PHE A 22 13.84 3.79 12.08
C PHE A 22 14.69 3.20 10.96
N ILE A 23 14.92 1.88 10.97
CA ILE A 23 15.49 1.01 9.92
C ILE A 23 15.22 -0.43 10.40
N GLY A 24 14.60 -1.28 9.58
CA GLY A 24 14.33 -2.69 9.89
C GLY A 24 13.12 -2.91 10.81
N ASP A 25 13.30 -3.76 11.82
CA ASP A 25 12.31 -4.10 12.85
C ASP A 25 11.58 -2.86 13.42
N SER A 26 10.27 -2.99 13.67
CA SER A 26 9.51 -1.94 14.34
C SER A 26 10.10 -1.66 15.72
N VAL A 27 9.88 -0.44 16.21
CA VAL A 27 10.35 -0.04 17.54
C VAL A 27 9.76 -0.97 18.61
N GLU A 28 8.52 -1.43 18.44
CA GLU A 28 7.91 -2.51 19.22
C GLU A 28 8.75 -3.81 19.22
N THR A 29 9.23 -4.26 18.06
CA THR A 29 10.07 -5.46 17.95
C THR A 29 11.46 -5.25 18.56
N LYS A 30 12.01 -4.02 18.55
CA LYS A 30 13.31 -3.71 19.16
C LYS A 30 13.25 -3.57 20.68
N GLU A 31 12.21 -2.92 21.22
CA GLU A 31 12.02 -2.76 22.67
C GLU A 31 11.57 -4.08 23.33
N ALA A 32 10.74 -4.88 22.66
CA ALA A 32 10.38 -6.22 23.13
C ALA A 32 11.60 -7.14 23.30
N LYS A 33 12.61 -7.01 22.42
CA LYS A 33 13.90 -7.74 22.54
C LYS A 33 14.78 -7.24 23.68
N LYS A 34 14.55 -6.02 24.20
CA LYS A 34 15.33 -5.41 25.29
C LYS A 34 14.66 -5.50 26.66
N GLY A 35 13.48 -6.12 26.76
CA GLY A 35 12.75 -6.26 28.03
C GLY A 35 12.24 -4.94 28.62
N ASN A 36 12.20 -3.88 27.81
CA ASN A 36 11.87 -2.54 28.26
C ASN A 36 10.40 -2.25 27.95
N THR A 37 9.59 -2.02 28.99
CA THR A 37 8.14 -1.80 28.88
C THR A 37 7.75 -0.33 28.76
N GLU A 38 8.64 0.60 29.11
CA GLU A 38 8.41 2.04 29.00
C GLU A 38 9.04 2.61 27.73
N PHE A 39 8.21 2.73 26.69
CA PHE A 39 8.61 3.30 25.42
C PHE A 39 8.51 4.84 25.44
N ARG A 40 9.62 5.54 25.14
CA ARG A 40 9.65 6.98 24.85
C ARG A 40 10.05 7.21 23.37
N PRO A 41 9.18 7.81 22.53
CA PRO A 41 9.57 8.13 21.17
C PRO A 41 10.68 9.20 21.14
N PRO A 42 11.70 9.06 20.27
CA PRO A 42 12.63 10.14 19.98
C PRO A 42 11.89 11.41 19.55
N HIS A 43 12.38 12.57 19.98
CA HIS A 43 11.80 13.88 19.66
C HIS A 43 11.63 14.11 18.14
N VAL A 44 12.48 13.47 17.33
CA VAL A 44 12.48 13.51 15.86
C VAL A 44 11.17 13.03 15.23
N PHE A 45 10.33 12.26 15.93
CA PHE A 45 9.00 11.85 15.43
C PHE A 45 7.98 12.99 15.36
N PHE A 46 8.20 14.05 16.13
CA PHE A 46 7.32 15.22 16.14
C PHE A 46 7.71 16.22 15.05
N ASP A 47 8.83 16.01 14.36
CA ASP A 47 9.20 16.76 13.18
C ASP A 47 8.45 16.26 11.94
N MET A 48 8.10 17.21 11.06
CA MET A 48 7.28 17.00 9.86
C MET A 48 7.87 16.00 8.85
N ARG A 49 9.15 15.61 8.98
CA ARG A 49 9.84 14.66 8.09
C ARG A 49 10.73 13.71 8.87
N HIS A 50 10.18 12.57 9.26
CA HIS A 50 10.93 11.48 9.91
C HIS A 50 10.89 10.17 9.11
N SER A 51 10.54 10.21 7.82
CA SER A 51 10.62 9.06 6.92
C SER A 51 11.95 9.05 6.17
N THR A 52 12.59 7.88 6.13
CA THR A 52 13.84 7.65 5.40
C THR A 52 13.57 6.68 4.25
N ALA A 53 14.22 6.89 3.11
CA ALA A 53 14.17 5.91 2.02
C ALA A 53 14.89 4.64 2.46
N VAL A 54 14.25 3.48 2.27
CA VAL A 54 14.82 2.17 2.57
C VAL A 54 14.71 1.28 1.33
N PRO A 55 15.62 0.30 1.15
CA PRO A 55 15.47 -0.70 0.10
C PRO A 55 14.11 -1.38 0.16
N VAL A 56 13.51 -1.62 -1.00
CA VAL A 56 12.21 -2.30 -1.09
C VAL A 56 12.40 -3.77 -0.71
N ASN A 57 11.72 -4.19 0.36
CA ASN A 57 11.78 -5.56 0.89
C ASN A 57 10.42 -6.27 0.89
N VAL A 58 9.40 -5.69 0.25
CA VAL A 58 8.04 -6.24 0.19
C VAL A 58 7.61 -6.28 -1.28
N PHE A 59 7.85 -7.41 -1.91
CA PHE A 59 7.49 -7.73 -3.29
C PHE A 59 7.31 -9.25 -3.45
N GLY A 60 6.61 -9.69 -4.49
CA GLY A 60 6.44 -11.11 -4.80
C GLY A 60 5.17 -11.40 -5.59
N THR A 61 4.71 -12.64 -5.51
CA THR A 61 3.51 -13.13 -6.19
C THR A 61 2.51 -13.67 -5.18
N LEU A 62 1.29 -13.15 -5.19
CA LEU A 62 0.18 -13.63 -4.38
C LEU A 62 -0.34 -14.96 -4.94
N GLN A 63 -0.45 -15.96 -4.08
CA GLN A 63 -1.13 -17.21 -4.39
C GLN A 63 -2.54 -17.21 -3.79
N PRO A 64 -3.55 -17.77 -4.47
CA PRO A 64 -3.46 -18.52 -5.74
C PRO A 64 -3.61 -17.66 -7.00
N SER A 65 -3.81 -16.34 -6.87
CA SER A 65 -4.18 -15.48 -8.02
C SER A 65 -3.05 -15.28 -9.04
N GLY A 66 -1.80 -15.59 -8.69
CA GLY A 66 -0.64 -15.28 -9.52
C GLY A 66 -0.35 -13.79 -9.66
N CYS A 67 -1.03 -12.93 -8.89
CA CYS A 67 -0.86 -11.48 -8.97
C CYS A 67 0.50 -11.07 -8.40
N LYS A 68 1.34 -10.43 -9.21
CA LYS A 68 2.56 -9.79 -8.72
C LYS A 68 2.23 -8.53 -7.94
N PHE A 69 2.95 -8.27 -6.86
CA PHE A 69 2.81 -7.07 -6.05
C PHE A 69 4.16 -6.46 -5.70
N LEU A 70 4.18 -5.14 -5.54
CA LEU A 70 5.35 -4.36 -5.16
C LEU A 70 4.93 -3.21 -4.26
N ARG A 71 5.58 -3.06 -3.10
CA ARG A 71 5.40 -1.87 -2.26
C ARG A 71 6.40 -0.79 -2.69
N ILE A 72 5.89 0.34 -3.19
CA ILE A 72 6.69 1.49 -3.61
C ILE A 72 6.59 2.65 -2.62
N ASP A 73 7.62 3.50 -2.59
CA ASP A 73 7.56 4.80 -1.93
C ASP A 73 6.73 5.76 -2.78
N ALA A 74 5.86 6.56 -2.14
CA ALA A 74 5.01 7.52 -2.84
C ALA A 74 5.80 8.62 -3.58
N ARG A 75 7.07 8.82 -3.23
CA ARG A 75 7.98 9.78 -3.88
C ARG A 75 8.66 9.22 -5.12
N LEU A 76 8.49 7.92 -5.41
CA LEU A 76 9.09 7.28 -6.58
C LEU A 76 8.49 7.89 -7.87
N PRO A 77 9.33 8.34 -8.83
CA PRO A 77 8.83 8.84 -10.09
C PRO A 77 8.04 7.77 -10.86
N ILE A 78 6.82 8.09 -11.29
CA ILE A 78 5.92 7.15 -12.00
C ILE A 78 6.56 6.57 -13.28
N LYS A 79 7.39 7.35 -13.97
CA LYS A 79 8.11 6.92 -15.17
C LYS A 79 8.97 5.67 -14.94
N ASP A 80 9.54 5.53 -13.74
CA ASP A 80 10.41 4.41 -13.38
C ASP A 80 9.58 3.15 -13.07
N LEU A 81 8.32 3.33 -12.64
CA LEU A 81 7.37 2.24 -12.41
C LEU A 81 6.82 1.67 -13.72
N PHE A 82 6.61 2.52 -14.73
CA PHE A 82 6.02 2.08 -16.00
C PHE A 82 6.92 1.09 -16.75
N GLY A 83 8.24 1.32 -16.77
CA GLY A 83 9.20 0.38 -17.34
C GLY A 83 9.13 -0.98 -16.64
N LEU A 84 9.11 -0.98 -15.30
CA LEU A 84 9.00 -2.22 -14.52
C LEU A 84 7.71 -3.00 -14.83
N ILE A 85 6.57 -2.31 -14.99
CA ILE A 85 5.30 -2.97 -15.31
C ILE A 85 5.37 -3.64 -16.68
N LEU A 86 5.93 -2.99 -17.70
CA LEU A 86 6.02 -3.56 -19.04
C LEU A 86 7.05 -4.70 -19.14
N ASP A 87 8.23 -4.50 -18.56
CA ASP A 87 9.35 -5.45 -18.65
C ASP A 87 9.07 -6.77 -17.92
N ASP A 88 8.54 -6.70 -16.69
CA ASP A 88 8.33 -7.89 -15.84
C ASP A 88 7.09 -8.72 -16.23
N SER A 89 6.21 -8.16 -17.06
CA SER A 89 4.98 -8.86 -17.47
C SER A 89 5.03 -9.40 -18.90
N GLU A 90 6.12 -9.20 -19.64
CA GLU A 90 6.21 -9.48 -21.10
C GLU A 90 5.03 -8.86 -21.88
N ARG A 91 4.38 -7.84 -21.32
CA ARG A 91 3.15 -7.28 -21.88
C ARG A 91 3.50 -6.17 -22.86
N GLN A 92 2.85 -6.20 -24.01
CA GLN A 92 2.82 -5.07 -24.90
C GLN A 92 2.19 -3.86 -24.20
N LYS A 93 2.64 -2.66 -24.59
CA LYS A 93 2.06 -1.40 -24.11
C LYS A 93 0.53 -1.44 -24.34
N PRO A 94 -0.30 -1.21 -23.31
CA PRO A 94 -1.74 -1.25 -23.47
C PRO A 94 -2.20 -0.14 -24.43
N THR A 95 -3.09 -0.51 -25.36
CA THR A 95 -3.77 0.40 -26.29
C THR A 95 -4.93 1.14 -25.62
N PHE A 96 -5.41 0.63 -24.49
CA PHE A 96 -6.55 1.14 -23.74
C PHE A 96 -6.30 1.04 -22.23
N ILE A 97 -6.68 2.09 -21.49
CA ILE A 97 -6.62 2.13 -20.03
C ILE A 97 -8.00 2.51 -19.52
N LEU A 98 -8.59 1.63 -18.69
CA LEU A 98 -9.84 1.88 -17.99
C LEU A 98 -9.57 2.04 -16.50
N SER A 99 -9.96 3.18 -15.94
CA SER A 99 -9.85 3.44 -14.50
C SER A 99 -11.24 3.51 -13.88
N ILE A 100 -11.54 2.57 -12.98
CA ILE A 100 -12.85 2.47 -12.31
C ILE A 100 -12.69 2.96 -10.87
N TYR A 101 -13.41 4.03 -10.53
CA TYR A 101 -13.42 4.62 -9.19
C TYR A 101 -14.75 4.36 -8.50
N GLY A 102 -14.70 4.21 -7.17
CA GLY A 102 -15.88 4.01 -6.33
C GLY A 102 -15.61 4.38 -4.89
N ALA A 103 -16.66 4.34 -4.07
CA ALA A 103 -16.53 4.55 -2.64
C ALA A 103 -15.91 3.32 -1.94
N ALA A 104 -15.22 3.54 -0.83
CA ALA A 104 -14.70 2.45 0.00
C ALA A 104 -15.81 1.65 0.72
N LYS A 105 -17.03 2.20 0.79
CA LYS A 105 -18.19 1.55 1.42
C LYS A 105 -18.87 0.61 0.43
N TYR A 106 -19.34 -0.52 0.93
CA TYR A 106 -20.18 -1.43 0.16
C TYR A 106 -21.44 -0.71 -0.34
N PHE A 107 -21.81 -1.02 -1.57
CA PHE A 107 -23.06 -0.58 -2.18
C PHE A 107 -23.68 -1.77 -2.93
N THR A 108 -24.99 -1.74 -3.08
CA THR A 108 -25.72 -2.71 -3.89
C THR A 108 -26.16 -2.06 -5.19
N MET A 109 -26.32 -2.89 -6.20
CA MET A 109 -26.76 -2.48 -7.53
C MET A 109 -27.91 -3.40 -7.95
N PRO A 110 -28.93 -2.89 -8.66
CA PRO A 110 -29.93 -3.74 -9.29
C PRO A 110 -29.25 -4.79 -10.19
N GLU A 111 -29.73 -6.02 -10.17
CA GLU A 111 -29.08 -7.16 -10.83
C GLU A 111 -28.85 -6.92 -12.34
N ARG A 112 -29.87 -6.36 -13.02
CA ARG A 112 -29.75 -5.98 -14.43
C ARG A 112 -28.58 -5.03 -14.67
N LEU A 113 -28.44 -3.98 -13.86
CA LEU A 113 -27.38 -2.99 -14.03
C LEU A 113 -25.99 -3.59 -13.73
N LYS A 114 -25.90 -4.48 -12.74
CA LYS A 114 -24.67 -5.22 -12.42
C LYS A 114 -24.21 -6.06 -13.62
N ASN A 115 -25.13 -6.78 -14.24
CA ASN A 115 -24.83 -7.66 -15.37
C ASN A 115 -24.38 -6.88 -16.60
N GLU A 116 -25.10 -5.80 -16.94
CA GLU A 116 -24.72 -4.92 -18.06
C GLU A 116 -23.35 -4.26 -17.82
N PHE A 117 -23.08 -3.80 -16.60
CA PHE A 117 -21.79 -3.20 -16.25
C PHE A 117 -20.62 -4.19 -16.40
N ILE A 118 -20.76 -5.40 -15.81
CA ILE A 118 -19.72 -6.43 -15.91
C ILE A 118 -19.45 -6.79 -17.36
N ARG A 119 -20.51 -7.02 -18.15
CA ARG A 119 -20.40 -7.34 -19.57
C ARG A 119 -19.67 -6.25 -20.34
N GLY A 120 -20.08 -4.99 -20.18
CA GLY A 120 -19.46 -3.86 -20.88
C GLY A 120 -17.97 -3.71 -20.57
N VAL A 121 -17.56 -3.91 -19.32
CA VAL A 121 -16.14 -3.85 -18.91
C VAL A 121 -15.32 -4.96 -19.57
N ILE A 122 -15.85 -6.18 -19.61
CA ILE A 122 -15.19 -7.33 -20.23
C ILE A 122 -15.09 -7.14 -21.75
N ASP A 123 -16.18 -6.73 -22.39
CA ASP A 123 -16.23 -6.51 -23.84
C ASP A 123 -15.24 -5.43 -24.28
N ALA A 124 -15.17 -4.31 -23.55
CA ALA A 124 -14.21 -3.24 -23.82
C ALA A 124 -12.76 -3.70 -23.67
N GLY A 125 -12.43 -4.42 -22.58
CA GLY A 125 -11.09 -4.96 -22.36
C GLY A 125 -10.67 -5.98 -23.42
N THR A 126 -11.61 -6.82 -23.86
CA THR A 126 -11.37 -7.83 -24.89
C THR A 126 -11.19 -7.20 -26.27
N ALA A 127 -12.00 -6.19 -26.60
CA ALA A 127 -11.90 -5.47 -27.86
C ALA A 127 -10.57 -4.70 -27.98
N ALA A 128 -10.07 -4.13 -26.89
CA ALA A 128 -8.80 -3.41 -26.89
C ALA A 128 -7.56 -4.33 -26.97
N SER A 129 -7.73 -5.62 -26.69
CA SER A 129 -6.64 -6.61 -26.73
C SER A 129 -6.46 -7.26 -28.12
N LYS A 130 -7.26 -6.85 -29.11
CA LYS A 130 -7.16 -7.27 -30.52
C LYS A 130 -6.35 -6.26 -31.32
#